data_AF-A0A7S0GT41-F1
#
_entry.id   AF-A0A7S0GT41-F1
#
_cell.length_a   1.000
_cell.length_b   1.000
_cell.length_c   1.000
_cell.angle_alpha   90.00
_cell.angle_beta   90.00
_cell.angle_gamma   90.00
#
_symmetry.space_group_name_H-M   'P 1'
#
loop_
_entity.id
_entity.type
_entity.pdbx_description
1 polymer ?
#
loop_
_entity_poly.entity_id
_entity_poly.type
_entity_poly.pdbx_seq_one_letter_code
_entity_poly.pdbx_strand_id
1 'polypeptide(L)'
;SMYCLTRAPSSPPTRRPLYRAPGGPSFRRWLYAWCRALASEATGPDAPVFAVCAAGIFKHDTRVMLFLLPRMVLDALAARDAARVRHVREEIVAVLLDAAGAEKPTEGPDATAALPTSHRLGGGFGIPPNAGASSEQAELAAQAVFTLLDQLAAWKEDVANGASNGASGNAPPASREDEETLASLREIMRAVPRELL
;
A
#
# COMPACT_ATOMS: atom_id res chain seq x y z
N SER A 1 -12.75 21.39 27.31
CA SER A 1 -12.28 20.09 26.78
C SER A 1 -10.81 20.18 26.44
N MET A 2 -9.94 19.48 27.17
CA MET A 2 -8.50 19.42 26.94
C MET A 2 -8.13 17.96 26.64
N TYR A 3 -7.93 17.64 25.37
CA TYR A 3 -7.17 16.45 24.98
C TYR A 3 -5.99 16.94 24.15
N CYS A 4 -4.90 17.29 24.85
CA CYS A 4 -3.61 17.54 24.23
C CYS A 4 -3.01 16.20 23.81
N LEU A 5 -3.33 15.74 22.59
CA LEU A 5 -2.64 14.61 21.96
C LEU A 5 -1.30 15.08 21.37
N THR A 6 -0.38 15.55 22.20
CA THR A 6 1.02 15.75 21.81
C THR A 6 1.74 14.40 21.87
N ARG A 7 1.44 13.53 20.90
CA ARG A 7 2.34 12.42 20.58
C ARG A 7 3.13 12.84 19.35
N ALA A 8 4.42 13.11 19.55
CA ALA A 8 5.34 13.45 18.47
C ALA A 8 5.22 12.41 17.33
N PRO A 9 5.28 12.84 16.05
CA PRO A 9 5.28 11.90 14.93
C PRO A 9 6.51 11.00 15.09
N SER A 10 6.26 9.72 15.35
CA SER A 10 7.31 8.70 15.32
C SER A 10 7.92 8.74 13.93
N SER A 11 9.23 9.04 13.87
CA SER A 11 10.00 9.15 12.63
C SER A 11 9.64 8.02 11.66
N PRO A 12 9.36 8.32 10.39
CA PRO A 12 8.99 7.29 9.43
C PRO A 12 10.14 6.29 9.29
N PRO A 13 9.85 4.99 9.23
CA PRO A 13 10.87 3.96 9.02
C PRO A 13 11.71 4.28 7.78
N THR A 14 13.04 4.35 7.95
CA THR A 14 14.01 4.74 6.92
C THR A 14 14.21 3.72 5.79
N ARG A 15 13.68 2.49 5.94
CA ARG A 15 13.81 1.42 4.94
C ARG A 15 12.45 1.12 4.31
N ARG A 16 12.23 1.67 3.12
CA ARG A 16 11.09 1.35 2.24
C ARG A 16 11.56 0.36 1.16
N PRO A 17 10.72 -0.59 0.71
CA PRO A 17 9.34 -0.83 1.16
C PRO A 17 9.27 -1.60 2.49
N LEU A 18 8.31 -1.24 3.35
CA LEU A 18 8.00 -1.85 4.64
C LEU A 18 7.55 -3.30 4.50
N TYR A 19 6.93 -3.65 3.37
CA TYR A 19 6.64 -5.04 3.03
C TYR A 19 7.90 -5.92 3.01
N ARG A 20 9.08 -5.37 2.68
CA ARG A 20 10.36 -6.11 2.65
C ARG A 20 11.20 -5.98 3.92
N ALA A 21 10.65 -5.44 5.01
CA ALA A 21 11.39 -5.27 6.25
C ALA A 21 11.87 -6.63 6.83
N PRO A 22 13.11 -6.71 7.38
CA PRO A 22 13.68 -7.94 7.88
C PRO A 22 12.87 -8.49 9.07
N GLY A 23 12.54 -9.79 9.03
CA GLY A 23 11.75 -10.48 10.05
C GLY A 23 10.44 -11.12 9.57
N GLY A 24 10.11 -11.00 8.28
CA GLY A 24 8.95 -11.65 7.65
C GLY A 24 7.62 -11.03 8.07
N PRO A 25 6.90 -10.30 7.20
CA PRO A 25 5.65 -9.67 7.62
C PRO A 25 4.53 -10.71 7.69
N SER A 26 3.85 -10.80 8.83
CA SER A 26 2.43 -11.17 8.80
C SER A 26 1.63 -9.98 8.27
N PHE A 27 0.46 -10.25 7.69
CA PHE A 27 -0.35 -9.29 6.93
C PHE A 27 -0.73 -8.14 7.81
N ARG A 28 -1.16 -8.50 9.02
CA ARG A 28 -1.51 -7.55 10.05
C ARG A 28 -0.31 -6.69 10.49
N ARG A 29 0.90 -7.24 10.53
CA ARG A 29 2.11 -6.51 10.94
C ARG A 29 2.59 -5.55 9.86
N TRP A 30 2.56 -5.97 8.60
CA TRP A 30 2.80 -5.08 7.46
C TRP A 30 1.74 -3.98 7.39
N LEU A 31 0.46 -4.34 7.39
CA LEU A 31 -0.64 -3.40 7.29
C LEU A 31 -0.61 -2.38 8.44
N TYR A 32 -0.35 -2.83 9.67
CA TYR A 32 -0.17 -1.94 10.81
C TYR A 32 0.99 -0.96 10.60
N ALA A 33 2.15 -1.44 10.15
CA ALA A 33 3.31 -0.59 9.89
C ALA A 33 3.02 0.41 8.76
N TRP A 34 2.34 -0.02 7.70
CA TRP A 34 1.99 0.83 6.57
C TRP A 34 0.98 1.92 6.96
N CYS A 35 -0.12 1.55 7.62
CA CYS A 35 -1.10 2.50 8.14
C CYS A 35 -0.49 3.48 9.15
N ARG A 36 0.40 3.01 10.03
CA ARG A 36 1.12 3.89 10.98
C ARG A 36 2.00 4.91 10.28
N ALA A 37 2.73 4.49 9.26
CA ALA A 37 3.62 5.36 8.51
C ALA A 37 2.81 6.40 7.71
N LEU A 38 1.73 5.99 7.04
CA LEU A 38 0.83 6.91 6.34
C LEU A 38 0.19 7.91 7.31
N ALA A 39 -0.30 7.45 8.47
CA ALA A 39 -0.90 8.32 9.47
C ALA A 39 0.09 9.33 10.08
N SER A 40 1.37 8.98 10.22
CA SER A 40 2.39 9.91 10.72
C SER A 40 2.83 10.95 9.68
N GLU A 41 2.72 10.60 8.40
CA GLU A 41 3.07 11.49 7.29
C GLU A 41 1.86 12.32 6.84
N ALA A 42 0.65 12.04 7.35
CA ALA A 42 -0.58 12.69 6.91
C ALA A 42 -0.62 14.18 7.24
N THR A 43 -1.04 14.98 6.27
CA THR A 43 -1.04 16.45 6.36
C THR A 43 -2.39 17.08 6.04
N GLY A 44 -3.34 16.31 5.50
CA GLY A 44 -4.65 16.78 5.12
C GLY A 44 -5.62 16.92 6.30
N PRO A 45 -6.89 17.27 6.01
CA PRO A 45 -7.90 17.58 7.02
C PRO A 45 -8.19 16.39 7.97
N ASP A 46 -7.94 15.17 7.52
CA ASP A 46 -8.17 13.94 8.29
C ASP A 46 -6.94 13.44 9.06
N ALA A 47 -5.79 14.11 8.94
CA ALA A 47 -4.59 13.82 9.72
C ALA A 47 -4.84 13.62 11.24
N PRO A 48 -5.64 14.45 11.95
CA PRO A 48 -5.92 14.21 13.37
C PRO A 48 -6.68 12.90 13.61
N VAL A 49 -7.58 12.51 12.71
CA VAL A 49 -8.33 11.25 12.81
C VAL A 49 -7.37 10.08 12.63
N PHE A 50 -6.49 10.15 11.61
CA PHE A 50 -5.49 9.12 11.37
C PHE A 50 -4.52 8.97 12.55
N ALA A 51 -4.10 10.08 13.18
CA ALA A 51 -3.22 10.08 14.34
C ALA A 51 -3.85 9.39 15.56
N VAL A 52 -5.15 9.65 15.83
CA VAL A 52 -5.90 8.99 16.91
C VAL A 52 -6.04 7.49 16.62
N CYS A 53 -6.42 7.11 15.41
CA CYS A 53 -6.55 5.71 15.03
C CYS A 53 -5.21 4.96 15.10
N ALA A 54 -4.12 5.61 14.70
CA ALA A 54 -2.76 5.11 14.82
C ALA A 54 -2.29 4.93 16.27
N ALA A 55 -2.84 5.70 17.22
CA ALA A 55 -2.40 5.67 18.60
C ALA A 55 -2.75 4.35 19.32
N GLY A 56 -3.87 3.72 18.95
CA GLY A 56 -4.32 2.48 19.60
C GLY A 56 -5.26 1.60 18.77
N ILE A 57 -6.09 2.16 17.90
CA ILE A 57 -7.14 1.42 17.17
C ILE A 57 -6.53 0.45 16.17
N PHE A 58 -5.55 0.90 15.38
CA PHE A 58 -4.87 0.08 14.37
C PHE A 58 -4.20 -1.18 14.94
N LYS A 59 -3.81 -1.18 16.21
CA LYS A 59 -3.19 -2.35 16.84
C LYS A 59 -4.20 -3.51 16.98
N HIS A 60 -5.46 -3.19 17.22
CA HIS A 60 -6.49 -4.16 17.60
C HIS A 60 -7.46 -4.46 16.46
N ASP A 61 -7.70 -3.50 15.55
CA ASP A 61 -8.73 -3.60 14.52
C ASP A 61 -8.16 -3.50 13.10
N THR A 62 -8.06 -4.67 12.45
CA THR A 62 -7.62 -4.78 11.04
C THR A 62 -8.64 -4.21 10.06
N ARG A 63 -9.94 -4.29 10.36
CA ARG A 63 -10.99 -3.79 9.46
C ARG A 63 -10.95 -2.27 9.40
N VAL A 64 -10.73 -1.60 10.53
CA VAL A 64 -10.56 -0.15 10.58
C VAL A 64 -9.31 0.28 9.80
N MET A 65 -8.20 -0.47 9.89
CA MET A 65 -7.01 -0.20 9.07
C MET A 65 -7.33 -0.24 7.57
N LEU A 66 -7.98 -1.31 7.11
CA LEU A 66 -8.37 -1.45 5.70
C LEU A 66 -9.38 -0.40 5.25
N PHE A 67 -10.32 -0.01 6.11
CA PHE A 67 -11.30 1.02 5.81
C PHE A 67 -10.69 2.41 5.66
N LEU A 68 -9.71 2.76 6.50
CA LEU A 68 -9.04 4.06 6.46
C LEU A 68 -7.88 4.11 5.46
N LEU A 69 -7.36 2.97 5.02
CA LEU A 69 -6.23 2.87 4.11
C LEU A 69 -6.40 3.68 2.81
N PRO A 70 -7.54 3.64 2.10
CA PRO A 70 -7.73 4.42 0.87
C PRO A 70 -7.67 5.92 1.12
N ARG A 71 -8.27 6.39 2.22
CA ARG A 71 -8.27 7.81 2.60
C ARG A 71 -6.87 8.29 2.96
N MET A 72 -6.08 7.47 3.65
CA MET A 72 -4.68 7.77 3.96
C MET A 72 -3.79 7.77 2.70
N VAL A 73 -4.05 6.90 1.73
CA VAL A 73 -3.35 6.90 0.45
C VAL A 73 -3.71 8.14 -0.37
N LEU A 74 -4.99 8.51 -0.45
CA LEU A 74 -5.43 9.74 -1.11
C LEU A 74 -4.77 10.98 -0.49
N ASP A 75 -4.67 11.05 0.85
CA ASP A 75 -3.93 12.12 1.54
C ASP A 75 -2.46 12.20 1.07
N ALA A 76 -1.79 11.06 0.94
CA ALA A 76 -0.41 11.01 0.47
C ALA A 76 -0.25 11.47 -0.99
N LEU A 77 -1.24 11.19 -1.85
CA LEU A 77 -1.27 11.69 -3.23
C LEU A 77 -1.60 13.19 -3.29
N ALA A 78 -2.47 13.66 -2.40
CA ALA A 78 -2.86 15.06 -2.30
C ALA A 78 -1.71 15.95 -1.78
N ALA A 79 -0.82 15.42 -0.95
CA ALA A 79 0.24 16.17 -0.28
C ALA A 79 1.38 16.71 -1.17
N ARG A 80 1.37 16.42 -2.48
CA ARG A 80 2.38 16.91 -3.47
C ARG A 80 3.83 16.55 -3.15
N ASP A 81 4.02 15.51 -2.36
CA ASP A 81 5.33 14.99 -2.04
C ASP A 81 5.63 13.78 -2.94
N ALA A 82 6.51 13.99 -3.92
CA ALA A 82 6.95 12.93 -4.83
C ALA A 82 7.58 11.74 -4.11
N ALA A 83 8.22 11.94 -2.95
CA ALA A 83 8.76 10.84 -2.15
C ALA A 83 7.64 10.02 -1.51
N ARG A 84 6.59 10.66 -0.99
CA ARG A 84 5.41 9.96 -0.44
C ARG A 84 4.68 9.16 -1.51
N VAL A 85 4.43 9.75 -2.68
CA VAL A 85 3.81 9.05 -3.83
C VAL A 85 4.66 7.86 -4.25
N ARG A 86 5.98 8.04 -4.36
CA ARG A 86 6.93 6.98 -4.68
C ARG A 86 6.90 5.86 -3.63
N HIS A 87 6.88 6.18 -2.34
CA HIS A 87 6.82 5.19 -1.27
C HIS A 87 5.54 4.35 -1.36
N VAL A 88 4.38 4.98 -1.56
CA VAL A 88 3.10 4.27 -1.76
C VAL A 88 3.20 3.32 -2.95
N ARG A 89 3.73 3.80 -4.08
CA ARG A 89 3.93 2.99 -5.28
C ARG A 89 4.85 1.81 -5.04
N GLU A 90 5.97 2.02 -4.35
CA GLU A 90 6.93 0.96 -4.03
C GLU A 90 6.34 -0.11 -3.11
N GLU A 91 5.48 0.24 -2.15
CA GLU A 91 4.75 -0.74 -1.34
C GLU A 91 3.80 -1.58 -2.20
N ILE A 92 2.98 -0.95 -3.04
CA ILE A 92 2.02 -1.62 -3.92
C ILE A 92 2.74 -2.62 -4.83
N VAL A 93 3.80 -2.17 -5.51
CA VAL A 93 4.60 -3.03 -6.40
C VAL A 93 5.29 -4.16 -5.63
N ALA A 94 5.81 -3.90 -4.42
CA ALA A 94 6.47 -4.93 -3.62
C ALA A 94 5.51 -6.06 -3.20
N VAL A 95 4.27 -5.73 -2.83
CA VAL A 95 3.23 -6.72 -2.51
C VAL A 95 2.87 -7.55 -3.73
N LEU A 96 2.65 -6.89 -4.88
CA LEU A 96 2.23 -7.57 -6.10
C LEU A 96 3.33 -8.50 -6.65
N LEU A 97 4.60 -8.09 -6.57
CA LEU A 97 5.73 -8.94 -6.96
C LEU A 97 5.86 -10.19 -6.08
N ASP A 98 5.63 -10.05 -4.78
CA ASP A 98 5.68 -11.18 -3.84
C ASP A 98 4.52 -12.16 -4.09
N ALA A 99 3.32 -11.64 -4.33
CA ALA A 99 2.15 -12.44 -4.70
C ALA A 99 2.29 -13.13 -6.07
N ALA A 100 3.00 -12.51 -7.01
CA ALA A 100 3.34 -13.11 -8.30
C ALA A 100 4.37 -14.26 -8.19
N GLY A 101 4.92 -14.52 -6.99
CA GLY A 101 6.00 -15.49 -6.80
C GLY A 101 7.31 -15.05 -7.44
N ALA A 102 7.49 -13.75 -7.73
CA ALA A 102 8.76 -13.24 -8.24
C ALA A 102 9.80 -13.35 -7.12
N GLU A 103 10.68 -14.34 -7.23
CA GLU A 103 11.69 -14.62 -6.21
C GLU A 103 12.51 -13.36 -5.93
N LYS A 104 12.78 -13.12 -4.63
CA LYS A 104 13.68 -12.06 -4.19
C LYS A 104 14.98 -12.15 -4.99
N PRO A 105 15.52 -11.05 -5.55
CA PRO A 105 16.93 -11.02 -5.88
C PRO A 105 17.65 -11.22 -4.54
N THR A 106 18.18 -12.40 -4.35
CA THR A 106 19.00 -12.76 -3.20
C THR A 106 20.26 -11.91 -3.27
N GLU A 107 20.23 -10.70 -2.71
CA GLU A 107 21.45 -9.99 -2.33
C GLU A 107 22.03 -10.71 -1.11
N GLY A 108 22.70 -11.82 -1.41
CA GLY A 108 23.67 -12.48 -0.54
C GLY A 108 25.05 -12.35 -1.20
N PRO A 109 26.08 -11.91 -0.48
CA PRO A 109 27.41 -11.70 -1.03
C PRO A 109 28.16 -13.03 -1.07
N ASP A 110 27.95 -13.86 -2.09
CA ASP A 110 28.98 -14.82 -2.48
C ASP A 110 28.80 -15.24 -3.94
N ALA A 111 29.62 -14.64 -4.79
CA ALA A 111 29.78 -15.06 -6.17
C ALA A 111 30.80 -16.21 -6.21
N THR A 112 30.42 -17.42 -5.80
CA THR A 112 31.17 -18.61 -6.21
C THR A 112 30.35 -19.90 -6.20
N ALA A 113 30.08 -20.37 -7.43
CA ALA A 113 29.91 -21.76 -7.82
C ALA A 113 28.68 -22.55 -7.32
N ALA A 114 27.67 -22.70 -8.20
CA ALA A 114 27.14 -24.01 -8.57
C ALA A 114 26.30 -23.94 -9.86
N LEU A 115 26.53 -24.91 -10.74
CA LEU A 115 25.98 -25.11 -12.09
C LEU A 115 24.44 -25.34 -12.14
N PRO A 116 23.81 -25.21 -13.33
CA PRO A 116 22.40 -25.43 -13.51
C PRO A 116 22.10 -26.94 -13.61
N THR A 117 21.34 -27.48 -12.66
CA THR A 117 20.82 -28.85 -12.78
C THR A 117 19.35 -28.80 -13.17
N SER A 118 19.12 -28.76 -14.47
CA SER A 118 17.84 -29.09 -15.09
C SER A 118 17.56 -30.58 -14.91
N HIS A 119 16.82 -30.98 -13.87
CA HIS A 119 15.93 -32.15 -13.94
C HIS A 119 15.02 -32.26 -12.72
N ARG A 120 13.71 -32.05 -12.87
CA ARG A 120 12.70 -32.74 -12.04
C ARG A 120 11.40 -32.96 -12.81
N LEU A 121 11.37 -34.07 -13.54
CA LEU A 121 10.17 -34.89 -13.70
C LEU A 121 10.12 -35.86 -12.51
N GLY A 122 9.01 -35.90 -11.77
CA GLY A 122 8.79 -36.92 -10.75
C GLY A 122 7.93 -36.42 -9.59
N GLY A 123 6.65 -36.80 -9.61
CA GLY A 123 5.73 -36.62 -8.50
C GLY A 123 6.24 -37.30 -7.23
N GLY A 124 6.07 -36.61 -6.11
CA GLY A 124 6.42 -37.09 -4.78
C GLY A 124 6.02 -36.04 -3.76
N PHE A 125 5.05 -36.40 -2.91
CA PHE A 125 4.61 -35.67 -1.73
C PHE A 125 5.83 -35.23 -0.90
N GLY A 126 6.16 -33.95 -0.98
CA GLY A 126 7.26 -33.34 -0.26
C GLY A 126 6.92 -31.88 -0.02
N ILE A 127 6.03 -31.64 0.94
CA ILE A 127 5.70 -30.29 1.40
C ILE A 127 6.96 -29.73 2.06
N PRO A 128 7.59 -28.66 1.53
CA PRO A 128 8.56 -27.90 2.31
C PRO A 128 7.78 -27.23 3.48
N PRO A 129 8.19 -27.41 4.75
CA PRO A 129 7.36 -27.02 5.89
C PRO A 129 7.31 -25.50 6.17
N ASN A 130 7.50 -24.63 5.18
CA ASN A 130 7.46 -23.18 5.41
C ASN A 130 7.06 -22.31 4.20
N ALA A 131 6.58 -22.89 3.09
CA ALA A 131 6.18 -22.10 1.91
C ALA A 131 4.69 -21.71 1.89
N GLY A 132 3.85 -22.35 2.73
CA GLY A 132 2.41 -22.11 2.76
C GLY A 132 2.04 -20.78 3.43
N ALA A 133 2.67 -20.47 4.57
CA ALA A 133 2.36 -19.27 5.34
C ALA A 133 2.80 -17.97 4.65
N SER A 134 3.82 -18.00 3.79
CA SER A 134 4.18 -16.84 2.95
C SER A 134 3.23 -16.65 1.78
N SER A 135 2.70 -17.73 1.19
CA SER A 135 1.74 -17.65 0.07
C SER A 135 0.40 -17.08 0.51
N GLU A 136 -0.22 -17.63 1.56
CA GLU A 136 -1.50 -17.14 2.11
C GLU A 136 -1.40 -15.66 2.53
N GLN A 137 -0.23 -15.30 3.06
CA GLN A 137 0.11 -13.96 3.48
C GLN A 137 0.24 -12.98 2.30
N ALA A 138 0.92 -13.41 1.23
CA ALA A 138 1.06 -12.64 0.01
C ALA A 138 -0.30 -12.47 -0.69
N GLU A 139 -1.14 -13.51 -0.70
CA GLU A 139 -2.51 -13.48 -1.23
C GLU A 139 -3.39 -12.47 -0.48
N LEU A 140 -3.39 -12.48 0.85
CA LEU A 140 -4.16 -11.51 1.66
C LEU A 140 -3.67 -10.06 1.45
N ALA A 141 -2.35 -9.87 1.34
CA ALA A 141 -1.78 -8.56 1.06
C ALA A 141 -2.16 -8.07 -0.34
N ALA A 142 -2.09 -8.94 -1.35
CA ALA A 142 -2.50 -8.64 -2.71
C ALA A 142 -4.00 -8.29 -2.79
N GLN A 143 -4.87 -9.07 -2.15
CA GLN A 143 -6.30 -8.78 -2.07
C GLN A 143 -6.58 -7.40 -1.46
N ALA A 144 -5.88 -7.04 -0.39
CA ALA A 144 -6.01 -5.70 0.21
C ALA A 144 -5.54 -4.59 -0.73
N VAL A 145 -4.45 -4.82 -1.48
CA VAL A 145 -3.95 -3.88 -2.49
C VAL A 145 -4.90 -3.75 -3.67
N PHE A 146 -5.46 -4.84 -4.19
CA PHE A 146 -6.46 -4.78 -5.27
C PHE A 146 -7.71 -4.04 -4.82
N THR A 147 -8.24 -4.37 -3.63
CA THR A 147 -9.39 -3.67 -3.06
C THR A 147 -9.12 -2.17 -2.92
N LEU A 148 -7.92 -1.80 -2.47
CA LEU A 148 -7.49 -0.40 -2.40
C LEU A 148 -7.49 0.25 -3.79
N LEU A 149 -6.92 -0.42 -4.81
CA LEU A 149 -6.89 0.10 -6.18
C LEU A 149 -8.30 0.28 -6.77
N ASP A 150 -9.21 -0.66 -6.52
CA ASP A 150 -10.62 -0.56 -6.91
C ASP A 150 -11.30 0.63 -6.24
N GLN A 151 -11.07 0.86 -4.95
CA GLN A 151 -11.63 2.00 -4.22
C GLN A 151 -11.08 3.33 -4.72
N LEU A 152 -9.80 3.39 -5.09
CA LEU A 152 -9.20 4.57 -5.70
C LEU A 152 -9.74 4.80 -7.13
N ALA A 153 -9.96 3.74 -7.90
CA ALA A 153 -10.57 3.81 -9.22
C ALA A 153 -12.02 4.29 -9.15
N ALA A 154 -12.80 3.79 -8.19
CA ALA A 154 -14.16 4.27 -7.93
C ALA A 154 -14.16 5.77 -7.59
N TRP A 155 -13.25 6.21 -6.70
CA TRP A 155 -13.11 7.63 -6.38
C TRP A 155 -12.75 8.48 -7.62
N LYS A 156 -11.87 7.97 -8.50
CA LYS A 156 -11.52 8.64 -9.77
C LYS A 156 -12.76 8.86 -10.65
N GLU A 157 -13.61 7.84 -10.77
CA GLU A 157 -14.84 7.94 -11.55
C GLU A 157 -15.85 8.86 -10.85
N ASP A 158 -15.98 8.82 -9.52
CA ASP A 158 -16.86 9.72 -8.75
C ASP A 158 -16.49 11.21 -8.93
N VAL A 159 -15.19 11.55 -8.94
CA VAL A 159 -14.74 12.93 -9.19
C VAL A 159 -15.02 13.35 -10.64
N ALA A 160 -14.79 12.45 -11.61
CA ALA A 160 -15.10 12.71 -13.01
C ALA A 160 -16.61 12.89 -13.25
N ASN A 161 -17.43 12.07 -12.59
CA ASN A 161 -18.89 12.13 -12.69
C ASN A 161 -19.43 13.35 -11.94
N GLY A 162 -18.86 13.72 -10.79
CA GLY A 162 -19.17 14.95 -10.06
C GLY A 162 -18.88 16.21 -10.87
N ALA A 163 -17.76 16.23 -11.61
CA ALA A 163 -17.46 17.31 -12.55
C ALA A 163 -18.49 17.40 -13.68
N SER A 164 -18.98 16.27 -14.19
CA SER A 164 -20.03 16.25 -15.22
C SER A 164 -21.42 16.65 -14.70
N ASN A 165 -21.73 16.34 -13.44
CA ASN A 165 -23.03 16.63 -12.82
C ASN A 165 -23.13 18.08 -12.30
N GLY A 166 -22.00 18.71 -11.99
CA GLY A 166 -21.91 20.12 -11.57
C GLY A 166 -22.20 21.14 -12.68
N ALA A 167 -22.20 20.72 -13.96
CA ALA A 167 -22.47 21.57 -15.11
C ALA A 167 -23.94 22.08 -15.18
N SER A 168 -24.86 21.50 -14.40
CA SER A 168 -26.26 21.93 -14.34
C SER A 168 -26.58 22.87 -13.16
N GLY A 169 -25.62 23.12 -12.25
CA GLY A 169 -25.86 23.98 -11.09
C GLY A 169 -24.61 24.35 -10.32
N ASN A 170 -23.94 25.44 -10.73
CA ASN A 170 -23.02 26.30 -9.98
C ASN A 170 -22.01 25.64 -9.00
N ALA A 171 -21.58 24.40 -9.20
CA ALA A 171 -20.51 23.78 -8.43
C ALA A 171 -19.14 24.13 -9.06
N PRO A 172 -18.10 24.43 -8.25
CA PRO A 172 -16.78 24.73 -8.79
C PRO A 172 -16.26 23.52 -9.59
N PRO A 173 -15.56 23.74 -10.72
CA PRO A 173 -14.90 22.67 -11.46
C PRO A 173 -13.93 21.94 -10.53
N ALA A 174 -13.72 20.63 -10.76
CA ALA A 174 -12.75 19.81 -10.04
C ALA A 174 -11.51 20.65 -9.73
N SER A 175 -11.16 20.76 -8.45
CA SER A 175 -10.11 21.68 -8.03
C SER A 175 -8.85 21.28 -8.80
N ARG A 176 -8.02 22.26 -9.18
CA ARG A 176 -6.70 21.95 -9.79
C ARG A 176 -5.93 20.92 -8.96
N GLU A 177 -6.22 20.89 -7.65
CA GLU A 177 -5.71 19.93 -6.71
C GLU A 177 -6.21 18.49 -6.93
N ASP A 178 -7.47 18.31 -7.31
CA ASP A 178 -8.07 17.02 -7.61
C ASP A 178 -7.50 16.45 -8.93
N GLU A 179 -7.35 17.30 -9.96
CA GLU A 179 -6.84 16.88 -11.27
C GLU A 179 -5.40 16.33 -11.19
N GLU A 180 -4.54 16.94 -10.39
CA GLU A 180 -3.16 16.50 -10.21
C GLU A 180 -3.06 15.25 -9.30
N THR A 181 -4.00 15.10 -8.36
CA THR A 181 -4.17 13.88 -7.57
C THR A 181 -4.62 12.72 -8.47
N LEU A 182 -5.54 12.98 -9.40
CA LEU A 182 -5.98 12.02 -10.42
C LEU A 182 -4.83 11.66 -11.38
N ALA A 183 -3.96 12.60 -11.73
CA ALA A 183 -2.77 12.33 -12.54
C ALA A 183 -1.80 11.38 -11.81
N SER A 184 -1.50 11.65 -10.54
CA SER A 184 -0.66 10.78 -9.70
C SER A 184 -1.28 9.39 -9.52
N LEU A 185 -2.60 9.33 -9.33
CA LEU A 185 -3.34 8.07 -9.25
C LEU A 185 -3.27 7.27 -10.56
N ARG A 186 -3.44 7.94 -11.71
CA ARG A 186 -3.31 7.31 -13.04
C ARG A 186 -1.91 6.75 -13.26
N GLU A 187 -0.87 7.44 -12.77
CA GLU A 187 0.50 6.93 -12.83
C GLU A 187 0.66 5.65 -12.00
N ILE A 188 0.11 5.61 -10.78
CA ILE A 188 0.12 4.41 -9.94
C ILE A 188 -0.64 3.27 -10.62
N MET A 189 -1.85 3.52 -11.13
CA MET A 189 -2.66 2.51 -11.83
C MET A 189 -2.00 1.99 -13.11
N ARG A 190 -1.21 2.83 -13.81
CA ARG A 190 -0.44 2.41 -14.98
C ARG A 190 0.79 1.58 -14.60
N ALA A 191 1.39 1.85 -13.44
CA ALA A 191 2.55 1.13 -12.93
C ALA A 191 2.21 -0.27 -12.40
N VAL A 192 0.94 -0.52 -12.06
CA VAL A 192 0.46 -1.86 -11.71
C VAL A 192 0.48 -2.73 -12.98
N PRO A 193 1.27 -3.82 -13.03
CA PRO A 193 1.29 -4.71 -14.18
C PRO A 193 -0.10 -5.33 -14.32
N ARG A 194 -0.83 -4.95 -15.38
CA ARG A 194 -2.11 -5.57 -15.73
C ARG A 194 -1.99 -7.06 -16.08
N GLU A 195 -0.76 -7.54 -16.25
CA GLU A 195 -0.44 -8.95 -16.50
C GLU A 195 -0.49 -9.81 -15.22
N LEU A 196 -0.68 -9.17 -14.05
CA LEU A 196 -0.89 -9.83 -12.76
C LEU A 196 -2.35 -9.68 -12.24
N LEU A 197 -3.25 -9.15 -13.08
CA LEU A 197 -4.69 -9.09 -12.82
C LEU A 197 -5.40 -10.26 -13.51
#